data_AF-A0A952GCW7-F1
#
_entry.id   AF-A0A952GCW7-F1
#
_cell.length_a   1.000
_cell.length_b   1.000
_cell.length_c   1.000
_cell.angle_alpha   90.00
_cell.angle_beta   90.00
_cell.angle_gamma   90.00
#
_symmetry.space_group_name_H-M   'P 1'
#
loop_
_entity.id
_entity.type
_entity.pdbx_description
1 polymer ?
#
loop_
_entity_poly.entity_id
_entity_poly.type
_entity_poly.pdbx_seq_one_letter_code
_entity_poly.pdbx_strand_id
1 'polypeptide(L)'
;VSTSNGHGRAQTGRMPAGRQGNLIVSSTKSVNDAELRKMLIEEAKKQGRPYGLFFEDISSGFAVTTRRSPQAFQVIPLVVYRVYVDGRPDELVRGVSIVGTPQAALNRILATGDRQEIFNGECGAESGSVPVSAVAPAMLVSEIETQRQAQGTTRPPILPPPGMDEEAK
;
A
#
# COMPACT_ATOMS: atom_id res chain seq x y z
N VAL A 1 -8.39 26.04 -19.21
CA VAL A 1 -8.18 26.36 -17.79
C VAL A 1 -7.43 27.68 -17.74
N SER A 2 -8.04 28.77 -17.24
CA SER A 2 -7.45 30.12 -17.28
C SER A 2 -6.57 30.46 -16.06
N THR A 3 -6.53 29.58 -15.06
CA THR A 3 -5.82 29.81 -13.79
C THR A 3 -4.99 28.59 -13.42
N SER A 4 -3.72 28.80 -13.08
CA SER A 4 -2.82 27.77 -12.57
C SER A 4 -3.26 27.33 -11.17
N ASN A 5 -3.12 26.04 -10.87
CA ASN A 5 -3.30 25.49 -9.52
C ASN A 5 -1.96 25.29 -8.77
N GLY A 6 -0.84 25.79 -9.31
CA GLY A 6 0.48 25.68 -8.68
C GLY A 6 1.18 24.32 -8.79
N HIS A 7 0.67 23.39 -9.63
CA HIS A 7 1.21 22.02 -9.73
C HIS A 7 2.17 21.80 -10.91
N GLY A 8 2.68 22.87 -11.52
CA GLY A 8 3.71 22.78 -12.57
C GLY A 8 5.07 22.43 -11.96
N ARG A 9 5.48 21.16 -12.03
CA ARG A 9 6.74 20.68 -11.42
C ARG A 9 7.57 19.87 -12.44
N ALA A 10 8.89 19.98 -12.32
CA ALA A 10 9.86 19.25 -13.13
C ALA A 10 11.17 19.03 -12.37
N GLN A 11 11.89 18.00 -12.77
CA GLN A 11 13.31 17.87 -12.48
C GLN A 11 14.10 18.97 -13.20
N THR A 12 15.23 19.39 -12.65
CA THR A 12 16.13 20.39 -13.27
C THR A 12 16.43 20.04 -14.74
N GLY A 13 16.23 21.01 -15.63
CA GLY A 13 16.47 20.85 -17.06
C GLY A 13 15.34 20.18 -17.86
N ARG A 14 14.20 19.85 -17.23
CA ARG A 14 13.01 19.31 -17.90
C ARG A 14 11.90 20.35 -18.01
N MET A 15 10.99 20.15 -18.97
CA MET A 15 9.79 20.98 -19.09
C MET A 15 8.78 20.65 -17.97
N PRO A 16 8.20 21.66 -17.28
CA PRO A 16 7.17 21.45 -16.28
C PRO A 16 5.93 20.74 -16.84
N ALA A 17 5.37 19.84 -16.03
CA ALA A 17 4.08 19.22 -16.25
C ALA A 17 3.23 19.30 -14.97
N GLY A 18 1.93 18.98 -15.06
CA GLY A 18 1.07 18.88 -13.89
C GLY A 18 1.45 17.66 -13.05
N ARG A 19 1.98 17.87 -11.84
CA ARG A 19 2.49 16.80 -10.97
C ARG A 19 1.88 16.87 -9.58
N GLN A 20 1.80 15.72 -8.92
CA GLN A 20 1.42 15.62 -7.51
C GLN A 20 2.40 16.43 -6.64
N GLY A 21 1.89 17.01 -5.56
CA GLY A 21 2.67 17.62 -4.48
C GLY A 21 2.56 16.77 -3.22
N ASN A 22 1.66 17.19 -2.33
CA ASN A 22 1.25 16.42 -1.16
C ASN A 22 -0.17 15.89 -1.38
N LEU A 23 -0.34 14.57 -1.39
CA LEU A 23 -1.65 13.93 -1.37
C LEU A 23 -2.06 13.72 0.08
N ILE A 24 -3.20 14.24 0.50
CA ILE A 24 -3.71 14.08 1.88
C ILE A 24 -5.05 13.37 1.79
N VAL A 25 -5.19 12.26 2.50
CA VAL A 25 -6.40 11.44 2.55
C VAL A 25 -7.13 11.70 3.87
N SER A 26 -8.35 12.22 3.76
CA SER A 26 -9.29 12.37 4.87
C SER A 26 -10.41 11.35 4.77
N SER A 27 -10.87 10.83 5.90
CA SER A 27 -11.98 9.89 5.97
C SER A 27 -13.11 10.45 6.81
N THR A 28 -14.35 10.16 6.40
CA THR A 28 -15.57 10.44 7.18
C THR A 28 -15.93 9.29 8.12
N LYS A 29 -15.25 8.15 7.99
CA LYS A 29 -15.45 6.95 8.80
C LYS A 29 -14.10 6.38 9.23
N SER A 30 -13.68 6.81 10.42
CA SER A 30 -12.42 6.40 11.04
C SER A 30 -12.69 5.64 12.34
N VAL A 31 -11.88 4.63 12.60
CA VAL A 31 -11.86 3.83 13.84
C VAL A 31 -10.43 3.70 14.34
N ASN A 32 -10.24 3.30 15.60
CA ASN A 32 -8.89 3.02 16.09
C ASN A 32 -8.32 1.72 15.47
N ASP A 33 -7.01 1.52 15.57
CA ASP A 33 -6.33 0.37 14.93
C ASP A 33 -6.85 -1.00 15.42
N ALA A 34 -7.21 -1.12 16.70
CA ALA A 34 -7.75 -2.36 17.26
C ALA A 34 -9.12 -2.70 16.66
N GLU A 35 -9.98 -1.70 16.50
CA GLU A 35 -11.26 -1.81 15.81
C GLU A 35 -11.07 -2.11 14.32
N LEU A 36 -10.13 -1.46 13.64
CA LEU A 36 -9.84 -1.71 12.23
C LEU A 36 -9.38 -3.17 12.01
N ARG A 37 -8.51 -3.69 12.90
CA ARG A 37 -8.08 -5.10 12.89
C ARG A 37 -9.23 -6.05 13.16
N LYS A 38 -10.14 -5.71 14.08
CA LYS A 38 -11.35 -6.50 14.33
C LYS A 38 -12.25 -6.54 13.08
N MET A 39 -12.46 -5.41 12.43
CA MET A 39 -13.22 -5.32 11.18
C MET A 39 -12.59 -6.14 10.05
N LEU A 40 -11.25 -6.19 9.94
CA LEU A 40 -10.56 -7.07 8.99
C LEU A 40 -10.91 -8.54 9.23
N ILE A 41 -10.86 -8.99 10.49
CA ILE A 41 -11.20 -10.37 10.86
C ILE A 41 -12.66 -10.68 10.58
N GLU A 42 -13.57 -9.76 10.92
CA GLU A 42 -15.00 -9.91 10.66
C GLU A 42 -15.31 -10.00 9.17
N GLU A 43 -14.68 -9.17 8.34
CA GLU A 43 -14.85 -9.20 6.88
C GLU A 43 -14.29 -10.50 6.29
N ALA A 44 -13.12 -10.97 6.75
CA ALA A 44 -12.58 -12.27 6.34
C ALA A 44 -13.52 -13.43 6.71
N LYS A 45 -14.09 -13.43 7.92
CA LYS A 45 -15.09 -14.42 8.36
C LYS A 45 -16.34 -14.39 7.50
N LYS A 46 -16.87 -13.19 7.22
CA LYS A 46 -18.04 -12.99 6.37
C LYS A 46 -17.85 -13.54 4.95
N GLN A 47 -16.63 -13.43 4.42
CA GLN A 47 -16.26 -13.99 3.12
C GLN A 47 -15.86 -15.48 3.15
N GLY A 48 -15.91 -16.14 4.32
CA GLY A 48 -15.48 -17.53 4.48
C GLY A 48 -13.98 -17.75 4.25
N ARG A 49 -13.16 -16.71 4.43
CA ARG A 49 -11.71 -16.78 4.28
C ARG A 49 -11.06 -17.15 5.62
N PRO A 50 -10.01 -17.99 5.63
CA PRO A 50 -9.30 -18.36 6.85
C PRO A 50 -8.44 -17.20 7.42
N TYR A 51 -8.14 -16.19 6.61
CA TYR A 51 -7.34 -15.03 7.01
C TYR A 51 -7.65 -13.82 6.12
N GLY A 52 -7.35 -12.63 6.64
CA GLY A 52 -7.15 -11.41 5.86
C GLY A 52 -5.65 -11.14 5.64
N LEU A 53 -5.32 -10.23 4.72
CA LEU A 53 -3.94 -9.77 4.54
C LEU A 53 -3.79 -8.37 5.14
N PHE A 54 -2.75 -8.19 5.93
CA PHE A 54 -2.35 -6.90 6.47
C PHE A 54 -1.03 -6.48 5.86
N PHE A 55 -1.02 -5.36 5.15
CA PHE A 55 0.14 -4.77 4.51
C PHE A 55 0.61 -3.62 5.39
N GLU A 56 1.69 -3.85 6.14
CA GLU A 56 2.20 -2.88 7.13
C GLU A 56 3.09 -1.83 6.46
N ASP A 57 3.94 -2.23 5.52
CA ASP A 57 4.91 -1.34 4.91
C ASP A 57 5.04 -1.57 3.39
N ILE A 58 5.35 -0.50 2.65
CA ILE A 58 5.46 -0.47 1.19
C ILE A 58 6.74 0.23 0.74
N SER A 59 7.38 -0.32 -0.30
CA SER A 59 8.62 0.26 -0.85
C SER A 59 8.38 1.18 -2.03
N SER A 60 7.50 0.78 -2.93
CA SER A 60 7.36 1.39 -4.24
C SER A 60 6.07 0.92 -4.91
N GLY A 61 5.83 1.41 -6.11
CA GLY A 61 4.74 1.01 -6.97
C GLY A 61 4.80 1.77 -8.28
N PHE A 62 3.89 1.41 -9.19
CA PHE A 62 3.68 2.18 -10.40
C PHE A 62 2.20 2.18 -10.75
N ALA A 63 1.80 3.21 -11.50
CA ALA A 63 0.48 3.29 -12.09
C ALA A 63 0.64 3.50 -13.59
N VAL A 64 -0.15 2.76 -14.36
CA VAL A 64 -0.30 2.92 -15.80
C VAL A 64 -1.51 3.81 -16.04
N THR A 65 -1.26 5.04 -16.48
CA THR A 65 -2.30 6.07 -16.65
C THR A 65 -2.46 6.52 -18.10
N THR A 66 -1.70 5.94 -19.04
CA THR A 66 -1.73 6.35 -20.44
C THR A 66 -3.04 5.97 -21.13
N ARG A 67 -3.45 6.75 -22.14
CA ARG A 67 -4.74 6.57 -22.84
C ARG A 67 -4.84 5.27 -23.65
N ARG A 68 -3.71 4.67 -24.02
CA ARG A 68 -3.64 3.47 -24.88
C ARG A 68 -3.39 2.20 -24.09
N SER A 69 -3.42 2.27 -22.77
CA SER A 69 -3.19 1.14 -21.89
C SER A 69 -4.31 1.01 -20.86
N PRO A 70 -4.61 -0.20 -20.37
CA PRO A 70 -5.50 -0.38 -19.25
C PRO A 70 -5.02 0.42 -18.04
N GLN A 71 -5.96 1.03 -17.32
CA GLN A 71 -5.66 1.73 -16.08
C GLN A 71 -5.38 0.69 -15.00
N ALA A 72 -4.13 0.57 -14.59
CA ALA A 72 -3.71 -0.42 -13.61
C ALA A 72 -2.68 0.18 -12.66
N PHE A 73 -2.60 -0.35 -11.46
CA PHE A 73 -1.53 -0.04 -10.53
C PHE A 73 -0.94 -1.31 -9.94
N GLN A 74 0.29 -1.20 -9.48
CA GLN A 74 0.96 -2.20 -8.67
C GLN A 74 1.61 -1.51 -7.46
N VAL A 75 1.46 -2.11 -6.29
CA VAL A 75 2.17 -1.71 -5.06
C VAL A 75 3.04 -2.87 -4.60
N ILE A 76 4.27 -2.55 -4.21
CA ILE A 76 5.31 -3.49 -3.79
C ILE A 76 5.47 -3.37 -2.27
N PRO A 77 4.83 -4.26 -1.48
CA PRO A 77 4.96 -4.25 -0.04
C PRO A 77 6.30 -4.79 0.42
N LEU A 78 6.73 -4.34 1.60
CA LEU A 78 7.90 -4.84 2.32
C LEU A 78 7.52 -5.84 3.40
N VAL A 79 6.44 -5.53 4.14
CA VAL A 79 5.98 -6.34 5.27
C VAL A 79 4.50 -6.66 5.09
N VAL A 80 4.19 -7.95 5.06
CA VAL A 80 2.82 -8.46 4.88
C VAL A 80 2.56 -9.60 5.85
N TYR A 81 1.42 -9.57 6.52
CA TYR A 81 0.99 -10.63 7.43
C TYR A 81 -0.31 -11.27 6.97
N ARG A 82 -0.47 -12.57 7.22
CA ARG A 82 -1.78 -13.20 7.31
C ARG A 82 -2.32 -12.98 8.71
N VAL A 83 -3.47 -12.31 8.79
CA VAL A 83 -4.23 -12.14 10.03
C VAL A 83 -5.32 -13.19 10.05
N TYR A 84 -5.15 -14.21 10.89
CA TYR A 84 -6.04 -15.36 10.92
C TYR A 84 -7.33 -15.09 11.67
N VAL A 85 -8.43 -15.65 11.17
CA VAL A 85 -9.76 -15.47 11.78
C VAL A 85 -9.98 -16.32 13.04
N ASP A 86 -9.14 -17.32 13.25
CA ASP A 86 -9.19 -18.27 14.37
C ASP A 86 -8.36 -17.83 15.59
N GLY A 87 -7.67 -16.69 15.49
CA GLY A 87 -6.93 -16.10 16.60
C GLY A 87 -5.50 -16.61 16.78
N ARG A 88 -4.99 -17.48 15.88
CA ARG A 88 -3.56 -17.81 15.90
C ARG A 88 -2.70 -16.56 15.59
N PRO A 89 -1.42 -16.56 15.98
CA PRO A 89 -0.52 -15.43 15.72
C PRO A 89 -0.42 -15.09 14.22
N ASP A 90 -0.18 -13.82 13.94
CA ASP A 90 -0.02 -13.32 12.58
C ASP A 90 1.22 -13.93 11.92
N GLU A 91 1.09 -14.39 10.68
CA GLU A 91 2.18 -15.04 9.96
C GLU A 91 2.75 -14.11 8.90
N LEU A 92 4.04 -13.80 9.00
CA LEU A 92 4.76 -13.03 7.99
C LEU A 92 4.79 -13.80 6.66
N VAL A 93 4.37 -13.15 5.59
CA VAL A 93 4.39 -13.69 4.23
C VAL A 93 5.25 -12.86 3.30
N ARG A 94 5.90 -13.54 2.36
CA ARG A 94 6.75 -12.92 1.35
C ARG A 94 6.18 -13.15 -0.04
N GLY A 95 6.59 -12.29 -0.97
CA GLY A 95 6.32 -12.50 -2.39
C GLY A 95 4.88 -12.19 -2.79
N VAL A 96 4.22 -11.25 -2.10
CA VAL A 96 2.88 -10.78 -2.45
C VAL A 96 2.99 -9.33 -2.91
N SER A 97 2.34 -8.97 -4.00
CA SER A 97 2.15 -7.58 -4.43
C SER A 97 0.66 -7.30 -4.57
N ILE A 98 0.29 -6.04 -4.43
CA ILE A 98 -1.07 -5.59 -4.70
C ILE A 98 -1.13 -5.17 -6.16
N VAL A 99 -2.14 -5.62 -6.88
CA VAL A 99 -2.44 -5.15 -8.23
C VAL A 99 -3.90 -4.79 -8.34
N GLY A 100 -4.25 -4.03 -9.37
CA GLY A 100 -5.65 -3.87 -9.74
C GLY A 100 -5.91 -2.56 -10.46
N THR A 101 -7.20 -2.24 -10.57
CA THR A 101 -7.64 -0.97 -11.16
C THR A 101 -7.92 0.06 -10.06
N PRO A 102 -7.50 1.33 -10.22
CA PRO A 102 -7.67 2.33 -9.16
C PRO A 102 -9.13 2.52 -8.72
N GLN A 103 -10.06 2.54 -9.68
CA GLN A 103 -11.48 2.75 -9.37
C GLN A 103 -12.10 1.58 -8.60
N ALA A 104 -11.73 0.33 -8.93
CA ALA A 104 -12.21 -0.82 -8.18
C ALA A 104 -11.67 -0.81 -6.75
N ALA A 105 -10.38 -0.52 -6.57
CA ALA A 105 -9.76 -0.46 -5.25
C ALA A 105 -10.40 0.62 -4.35
N LEU A 106 -10.60 1.83 -4.86
CA LEU A 106 -11.20 2.93 -4.10
C LEU A 106 -12.64 2.64 -3.66
N ASN A 107 -13.45 2.02 -4.53
CA ASN A 107 -14.83 1.66 -4.22
C ASN A 107 -14.97 0.54 -3.17
N ARG A 108 -13.87 -0.14 -2.82
CA ARG A 108 -13.86 -1.27 -1.89
C ARG A 108 -13.37 -0.88 -0.49
N ILE A 109 -13.01 0.39 -0.27
CA ILE A 109 -12.62 0.91 1.05
C ILE A 109 -13.84 0.96 1.97
N LEU A 110 -13.76 0.28 3.11
CA LEU A 110 -14.87 0.15 4.08
C LEU A 110 -14.77 1.10 5.28
N ALA A 111 -13.54 1.37 5.72
CA ALA A 111 -13.20 2.20 6.87
C ALA A 111 -11.70 2.53 6.83
N THR A 112 -11.29 3.52 7.62
CA THR A 112 -9.89 3.86 7.83
C THR A 112 -9.52 3.86 9.30
N GLY A 113 -8.22 3.83 9.58
CA GLY A 113 -7.68 4.20 10.88
C GLY A 113 -7.92 5.69 11.20
N ASP A 114 -7.71 6.07 12.45
CA ASP A 114 -7.74 7.45 12.95
C ASP A 114 -6.37 8.11 12.97
N ARG A 115 -5.30 7.32 12.84
CA ARG A 115 -3.91 7.79 12.73
C ARG A 115 -3.52 8.03 11.28
N GLN A 116 -2.95 9.20 11.02
CA GLN A 116 -2.34 9.54 9.73
C GLN A 116 -0.86 9.12 9.71
N GLU A 117 -0.43 8.52 8.61
CA GLU A 117 0.96 8.21 8.34
C GLU A 117 1.46 8.95 7.12
N ILE A 118 2.77 9.21 7.06
CA ILE A 118 3.41 10.02 6.03
C ILE A 118 4.35 9.14 5.23
N PHE A 119 4.12 9.07 3.94
CA PHE A 119 5.04 8.52 2.96
C PHE A 119 5.70 9.67 2.19
N ASN A 120 7.03 9.68 2.13
CA ASN A 120 7.79 10.59 1.29
C ASN A 120 8.55 9.78 0.25
N GLY A 121 8.47 10.17 -1.01
CA GLY A 121 9.12 9.43 -2.09
C GLY A 121 9.32 10.25 -3.35
N GLU A 122 9.87 9.59 -4.36
CA GLU A 122 10.13 10.17 -5.66
C GLU A 122 9.11 9.66 -6.67
N CYS A 123 8.40 10.57 -7.33
CA CYS A 123 7.46 10.24 -8.39
C CYS A 123 8.12 10.51 -9.75
N GLY A 124 8.19 9.51 -10.62
CA GLY A 124 8.65 9.65 -12.00
C GLY A 124 7.50 9.93 -12.98
N ALA A 125 7.69 10.87 -13.90
CA ALA A 125 6.80 11.10 -15.05
C ALA A 125 7.57 11.75 -16.21
N GLU A 126 6.87 12.29 -17.21
CA GLU A 126 7.44 12.95 -18.39
C GLU A 126 8.31 14.18 -18.05
N SER A 127 8.02 14.85 -16.93
CA SER A 127 8.81 15.98 -16.41
C SER A 127 9.99 15.58 -15.51
N GLY A 128 10.32 14.29 -15.45
CA GLY A 128 11.40 13.73 -14.63
C GLY A 128 10.94 13.25 -13.24
N SER A 129 11.91 13.03 -12.35
CA SER A 129 11.64 12.66 -10.95
C SER A 129 11.41 13.90 -10.10
N VAL A 130 10.34 13.92 -9.30
CA VAL A 130 10.05 14.99 -8.35
C VAL A 130 9.66 14.40 -6.99
N PRO A 131 10.07 15.04 -5.88
CA PRO A 131 9.70 14.58 -4.54
C PRO A 131 8.20 14.81 -4.30
N VAL A 132 7.53 13.80 -3.75
CA VAL A 132 6.12 13.83 -3.39
C VAL A 132 5.92 13.32 -1.97
N SER A 133 4.82 13.74 -1.35
CA SER A 133 4.39 13.21 -0.06
C SER A 133 2.97 12.68 -0.17
N ALA A 134 2.67 11.58 0.51
CA ALA A 134 1.32 11.10 0.72
C ALA A 134 1.07 10.99 2.23
N VAL A 135 -0.05 11.52 2.69
CA VAL A 135 -0.50 11.45 4.07
C VAL A 135 -1.81 10.70 4.07
N ALA A 136 -1.82 9.50 4.64
CA ALA A 136 -3.00 8.65 4.64
C ALA A 136 -3.08 7.80 5.91
N PRO A 137 -4.30 7.50 6.37
CA PRO A 137 -4.50 6.51 7.42
C PRO A 137 -4.41 5.08 6.86
N ALA A 138 -4.30 4.09 7.75
CA ALA A 138 -4.53 2.70 7.39
C ALA A 138 -5.94 2.54 6.77
N MET A 139 -6.11 1.70 5.75
CA MET A 139 -7.37 1.53 5.04
C MET A 139 -7.79 0.06 5.02
N LEU A 140 -9.01 -0.23 5.46
CA LEU A 140 -9.61 -1.54 5.30
C LEU A 140 -10.30 -1.62 3.93
N VAL A 141 -9.84 -2.54 3.10
CA VAL A 141 -10.42 -2.81 1.78
C VAL A 141 -11.11 -4.17 1.81
N SER A 142 -12.36 -4.22 1.38
CA SER A 142 -13.15 -5.47 1.34
C SER A 142 -12.56 -6.51 0.38
N GLU A 143 -12.11 -6.07 -0.79
CA GLU A 143 -11.51 -6.91 -1.82
C GLU A 143 -10.38 -6.14 -2.52
N ILE A 144 -9.22 -6.77 -2.64
CA ILE A 144 -8.11 -6.26 -3.44
C ILE A 144 -7.34 -7.41 -4.08
N GLU A 145 -6.92 -7.24 -5.32
CA GLU A 145 -6.22 -8.29 -6.06
C GLU A 145 -4.77 -8.36 -5.61
N THR A 146 -4.27 -9.59 -5.46
CA THR A 146 -2.87 -9.83 -5.13
C THR A 146 -2.20 -10.64 -6.22
N GLN A 147 -0.93 -10.34 -6.46
CA GLN A 147 -0.09 -11.03 -7.41
C GLN A 147 1.10 -11.63 -6.68
N ARG A 148 1.48 -12.86 -7.05
CA ARG A 148 2.74 -13.44 -6.58
C ARG A 148 3.90 -12.70 -7.25
N GLN A 149 4.85 -12.23 -6.45
CA GLN A 149 6.11 -11.75 -6.97
C GLN A 149 6.91 -12.91 -7.56
N ALA A 150 7.75 -12.61 -8.55
CA ALA A 150 8.70 -13.58 -9.07
C ALA A 150 9.57 -14.08 -7.92
N GLN A 151 9.57 -15.38 -7.69
CA GLN A 151 10.36 -15.99 -6.62
C GLN A 151 11.84 -15.92 -7.03
N GLY A 152 12.60 -15.06 -6.34
CA GLY A 152 14.06 -15.03 -6.49
C GLY A 152 14.68 -16.35 -6.01
N THR A 153 15.84 -16.69 -6.55
CA THR A 153 16.66 -17.83 -6.09
C THR A 153 17.48 -17.51 -4.84
N THR A 154 17.33 -16.30 -4.30
CA THR A 154 18.05 -15.83 -3.12
C THR A 154 17.67 -16.70 -1.91
N ARG A 155 18.66 -17.42 -1.41
CA ARG A 155 18.52 -18.22 -0.19
C ARG A 155 18.23 -17.29 0.99
N PRO A 156 17.41 -17.73 1.97
CA PRO A 156 17.25 -16.97 3.20
C PRO A 156 18.62 -16.70 3.84
N PRO A 157 18.77 -15.59 4.58
CA PRO A 157 19.98 -15.33 5.34
C PRO A 157 20.37 -16.55 6.18
N ILE A 158 21.67 -16.87 6.20
CA ILE A 158 22.20 -18.00 6.99
C ILE A 158 22.08 -17.71 8.49
N LEU A 159 22.08 -16.42 8.86
CA LEU A 159 21.97 -15.97 10.23
C LEU A 159 20.52 -15.56 10.54
N PRO A 160 20.05 -15.78 11.78
CA PRO A 160 18.80 -15.20 12.24
C PRO A 160 18.85 -13.66 12.18
N PRO A 161 17.68 -12.99 12.14
CA PRO A 161 17.62 -11.54 12.26
C PRO A 161 18.37 -11.08 13.51
N PRO A 162 19.28 -10.09 13.41
CA PRO A 162 19.99 -9.59 14.58
C PRO A 162 18.97 -9.05 15.62
N GLY A 163 19.07 -9.54 16.86
CA GLY A 163 18.14 -9.23 17.95
C GLY A 163 17.05 -10.27 18.21
N MET A 164 16.96 -11.33 17.40
CA MET A 164 16.21 -12.55 17.72
C MET A 164 17.18 -13.69 18.03
N ASP A 165 18.07 -13.48 19.00
CA ASP A 165 18.92 -14.56 19.49
C ASP A 165 18.05 -15.62 20.16
N GLU A 166 18.36 -16.89 19.85
CA GLU A 166 17.73 -18.09 20.41
C GLU A 166 18.06 -18.25 21.91
N GLU A 167 17.52 -17.38 22.76
CA GLU A 167 17.46 -17.60 24.21
C GLU A 167 15.99 -17.61 24.68
N ALA A 168 15.29 -18.65 24.24
CA ALA A 168 14.14 -19.17 24.96
C ALA A 168 14.14 -20.70 24.87
N LYS A 169 15.10 -21.31 25.56
CA LYS A 169 14.98 -22.65 26.14
C LYS A 169 15.29 -22.58 27.61
#